data_AF-A0A3R6XIF1-F1
#
_entry.id   AF-A0A3R6XIF1-F1
#
_cell.length_a   1.000
_cell.length_b   1.000
_cell.length_c   1.000
_cell.angle_alpha   90.00
_cell.angle_beta   90.00
_cell.angle_gamma   90.00
#
_symmetry.space_group_name_H-M   'P 1'
#
loop_
_entity.id
_entity.type
_entity.pdbx_description
1 polymer ?
#
loop_
_entity_poly.entity_id
_entity_poly.type
_entity_poly.pdbx_seq_one_letter_code
_entity_poly.pdbx_strand_id
1 'polypeptide(L)'
;MRVIQTTRTMLAASLVMVASQTTDESPPFWGRIYLRHGVAPLQYFRDSYGGHISGDEWQFVTPLDTLGCSAFNASDRSLISNSSFVVLDRGVCSFEIKSRNVQAAGAAGLVIVSDTEEVVRPVAHVDKGEIDIPTVMVRKSGGDQIRVAVSRENVYGRLIPMTCPQSSVCGPHEPTHVQHLTSGVRGGLVHSTEKSDSDWEFLASTFGSPFLTQFLPLVEAVPSHACHTLDTAVVNQMVVIFTHDDRSCSFLTKVRANIPCCPMTLFHCFKVSNAQAAGAASVLLVHTGDGPLTRPFVADPWDAYNITIPSAMVSGKTARDLLRLRFPVTLKHDARVADAWERIASLKNLGRLTRGYAAPAAKAPAKAKDKKGGPKVVEEVVDVTKYAPVNILKDSTHPELKAREEYPEWLYTLLDPKPTLGELERKGYDNLESMTDKRRLIKLSYRKAIKEKNDSKSKK
;
A
#
# COMPACT_ATOMS: atom_id res chain seq x y z
N MET A 1 -65.48 -32.08 -43.08
CA MET A 1 -64.66 -30.85 -42.98
C MET A 1 -63.31 -31.24 -42.36
N ARG A 2 -62.37 -31.67 -43.20
CA ARG A 2 -61.14 -30.94 -43.58
C ARG A 2 -60.32 -30.44 -42.39
N VAL A 3 -59.33 -31.27 -42.05
CA VAL A 3 -58.08 -30.99 -41.34
C VAL A 3 -57.43 -29.73 -41.93
N ILE A 4 -57.07 -28.76 -41.09
CA ILE A 4 -56.18 -27.66 -41.45
C ILE A 4 -55.06 -27.61 -40.40
N GLN A 5 -53.84 -27.74 -40.93
CA GLN A 5 -52.56 -27.75 -40.24
C GLN A 5 -52.34 -26.45 -39.45
N THR A 6 -51.78 -26.57 -38.26
CA THR A 6 -51.05 -25.47 -37.60
C THR A 6 -49.60 -25.90 -37.41
N THR A 7 -48.74 -25.22 -38.13
CA THR A 7 -47.29 -25.31 -38.15
C THR A 7 -46.71 -24.93 -36.78
N ARG A 8 -45.99 -25.87 -36.15
CA ARG A 8 -45.11 -25.56 -35.01
C ARG A 8 -43.72 -25.19 -35.52
N THR A 9 -43.38 -23.93 -35.38
CA THR A 9 -42.05 -23.37 -35.61
C THR A 9 -41.08 -23.96 -34.58
N MET A 10 -40.06 -24.70 -35.04
CA MET A 10 -38.91 -25.07 -34.22
C MET A 10 -38.02 -23.83 -34.02
N LEU A 11 -37.85 -23.39 -32.76
CA LEU A 11 -36.67 -22.61 -32.38
C LEU A 11 -35.64 -23.58 -31.81
N ALA A 12 -34.58 -23.80 -32.58
CA ALA A 12 -33.37 -24.46 -32.11
C ALA A 12 -32.68 -23.56 -31.08
N ALA A 13 -32.78 -23.91 -29.80
CA ALA A 13 -31.90 -23.36 -28.78
C ALA A 13 -30.53 -23.98 -28.96
N SER A 14 -29.63 -23.28 -29.66
CA SER A 14 -28.21 -23.60 -29.67
C SER A 14 -27.67 -23.45 -28.24
N LEU A 15 -27.61 -24.57 -27.52
CA LEU A 15 -26.84 -24.70 -26.29
C LEU A 15 -25.37 -24.56 -26.70
N VAL A 16 -24.83 -23.35 -26.57
CA VAL A 16 -23.37 -23.17 -26.56
C VAL A 16 -22.90 -23.79 -25.26
N MET A 17 -22.52 -25.06 -25.32
CA MET A 17 -21.65 -25.63 -24.29
C MET A 17 -20.35 -24.86 -24.35
N VAL A 18 -20.20 -23.89 -23.44
CA VAL A 18 -18.89 -23.38 -23.08
C VAL A 18 -18.17 -24.56 -22.47
N ALA A 19 -17.40 -25.27 -23.29
CA ALA A 19 -16.40 -26.20 -22.82
C ALA A 19 -15.55 -25.41 -21.82
N SER A 20 -15.63 -25.79 -20.55
CA SER A 20 -14.67 -25.36 -19.55
C SER A 20 -13.33 -25.93 -20.03
N GLN A 21 -12.58 -25.10 -20.75
CA GLN A 21 -11.17 -25.35 -21.00
C GLN A 21 -10.51 -25.22 -19.64
N THR A 22 -10.39 -26.33 -18.93
CA THR A 22 -9.37 -26.49 -17.89
C THR A 22 -8.04 -26.49 -18.63
N THR A 23 -7.54 -25.29 -18.96
CA THR A 23 -6.12 -25.12 -19.25
C THR A 23 -5.39 -25.58 -18.00
N ASP A 24 -4.57 -26.61 -18.15
CA ASP A 24 -3.54 -27.04 -17.22
C ASP A 24 -2.51 -25.90 -17.09
N GLU A 25 -2.95 -24.77 -16.54
CA GLU A 25 -2.13 -23.59 -16.30
C GLU A 25 -1.50 -23.80 -14.93
N SER A 26 -0.20 -24.09 -14.93
CA SER A 26 0.58 -24.14 -13.70
C SER A 26 0.32 -22.86 -12.89
N PRO A 27 -0.01 -22.94 -11.58
CA PRO A 27 -0.35 -21.76 -10.80
C PRO A 27 0.79 -20.74 -10.88
N PRO A 28 0.48 -19.43 -10.91
CA PRO A 28 1.49 -18.42 -11.16
C PRO A 28 2.58 -18.44 -10.09
N PHE A 29 3.78 -18.04 -10.51
CA PHE A 29 4.99 -18.12 -9.69
C PHE A 29 5.01 -17.11 -8.53
N TRP A 30 4.08 -16.16 -8.46
CA TRP A 30 4.04 -15.14 -7.44
C TRP A 30 2.60 -14.85 -7.01
N GLY A 31 2.46 -14.25 -5.83
CA GLY A 31 1.17 -13.85 -5.32
C GLY A 31 1.26 -12.93 -4.13
N ARG A 32 0.15 -12.81 -3.40
CA ARG A 32 0.03 -11.97 -2.21
C ARG A 32 -0.60 -12.72 -1.05
N ILE A 33 -0.03 -12.53 0.13
CA ILE A 33 -0.60 -12.98 1.41
C ILE A 33 -1.45 -11.85 1.97
N TYR A 34 -2.73 -12.12 2.19
CA TYR A 34 -3.65 -11.21 2.87
C TYR A 34 -3.86 -11.72 4.28
N LEU A 35 -3.29 -11.04 5.25
CA LEU A 35 -3.53 -11.32 6.66
C LEU A 35 -4.86 -10.72 7.09
N ARG A 36 -5.63 -11.46 7.89
CA ARG A 36 -6.84 -10.96 8.54
C ARG A 36 -6.47 -9.75 9.40
N HIS A 37 -7.27 -8.69 9.34
CA HIS A 37 -7.00 -7.40 9.99
C HIS A 37 -5.69 -6.72 9.53
N GLY A 38 -5.07 -7.19 8.45
CA GLY A 38 -3.89 -6.60 7.82
C GLY A 38 -4.21 -5.30 7.07
N VAL A 39 -3.24 -4.38 7.03
CA VAL A 39 -3.36 -3.11 6.29
C VAL A 39 -2.82 -3.18 4.87
N ALA A 40 -1.84 -4.05 4.63
CA ALA A 40 -1.18 -4.23 3.34
C ALA A 40 -0.87 -5.72 3.11
N PRO A 41 -0.98 -6.21 1.87
CA PRO A 41 -0.61 -7.58 1.55
C PRO A 41 0.91 -7.76 1.50
N LEU A 42 1.36 -8.98 1.79
CA LEU A 42 2.77 -9.38 1.65
C LEU A 42 2.97 -10.09 0.32
N GLN A 43 3.97 -9.68 -0.46
CA GLN A 43 4.31 -10.40 -1.68
C GLN A 43 5.02 -11.70 -1.35
N TYR A 44 4.66 -12.78 -2.03
CA TYR A 44 5.37 -14.04 -1.97
C TYR A 44 5.76 -14.53 -3.37
N PHE A 45 6.80 -15.36 -3.42
CA PHE A 45 7.19 -16.13 -4.60
C PHE A 45 7.02 -17.62 -4.31
N ARG A 46 6.32 -18.32 -5.20
CA ARG A 46 6.11 -19.76 -5.11
C ARG A 46 7.33 -20.51 -5.64
N ASP A 47 7.65 -21.61 -4.99
CA ASP A 47 8.70 -22.53 -5.43
C ASP A 47 8.38 -23.17 -6.80
N SER A 48 9.33 -23.92 -7.37
CA SER A 48 9.10 -24.79 -8.54
C SER A 48 8.38 -26.09 -8.20
N TYR A 49 8.32 -26.46 -6.91
CA TYR A 49 7.61 -27.62 -6.39
C TYR A 49 6.49 -27.22 -5.41
N GLY A 50 5.82 -28.22 -4.84
CA GLY A 50 4.72 -28.03 -3.88
C GLY A 50 3.36 -28.01 -4.56
N GLY A 51 2.32 -28.28 -3.79
CA GLY A 51 0.97 -28.43 -4.33
C GLY A 51 0.26 -27.11 -4.64
N HIS A 52 -1.05 -27.24 -4.78
CA HIS A 52 -1.95 -26.17 -5.18
C HIS A 52 -2.21 -25.18 -4.03
N ILE A 53 -2.39 -23.90 -4.38
CA ILE A 53 -2.74 -22.84 -3.44
C ILE A 53 -4.24 -22.55 -3.60
N SER A 54 -5.06 -23.03 -2.66
CA SER A 54 -6.53 -22.97 -2.74
C SER A 54 -7.13 -21.59 -2.46
N GLY A 55 -6.39 -20.66 -1.85
CA GLY A 55 -6.92 -19.36 -1.42
C GLY A 55 -7.75 -19.40 -0.13
N ASP A 56 -7.83 -20.56 0.53
CA ASP A 56 -8.44 -20.72 1.84
C ASP A 56 -7.70 -19.94 2.92
N GLU A 57 -8.41 -19.67 4.01
CA GLU A 57 -7.84 -18.99 5.17
C GLU A 57 -7.21 -20.00 6.13
N TRP A 58 -5.96 -19.77 6.45
CA TRP A 58 -5.16 -20.66 7.29
C TRP A 58 -4.52 -19.89 8.44
N GLN A 59 -4.20 -20.60 9.52
CA GLN A 59 -3.48 -20.02 10.64
C GLN A 59 -1.98 -20.00 10.36
N PHE A 60 -1.31 -18.89 10.64
CA PHE A 60 0.15 -18.82 10.56
C PHE A 60 0.76 -19.20 11.90
N VAL A 61 1.75 -20.10 11.89
CA VAL A 61 2.42 -20.60 13.09
C VAL A 61 3.93 -20.48 12.98
N THR A 62 4.57 -20.13 14.09
CA THR A 62 6.03 -19.94 14.18
C THR A 62 6.57 -20.89 15.25
N PRO A 63 7.09 -22.06 14.87
CA PRO A 63 7.66 -23.01 15.82
C PRO A 63 8.94 -22.46 16.48
N LEU A 64 9.36 -23.08 17.57
CA LEU A 64 10.62 -22.76 18.26
C LEU A 64 11.83 -23.14 17.39
N ASP A 65 11.79 -24.28 16.70
CA ASP A 65 12.73 -24.58 15.62
C ASP A 65 12.40 -23.73 14.39
N THR A 66 13.06 -22.58 14.27
CA THR A 66 12.83 -21.67 13.15
C THR A 66 13.48 -22.14 11.85
N LEU A 67 14.41 -23.11 11.88
CA LEU A 67 15.10 -23.58 10.68
C LEU A 67 14.38 -24.77 10.04
N GLY A 68 13.71 -25.62 10.82
CA GLY A 68 12.98 -26.81 10.34
C GLY A 68 13.87 -27.81 9.59
N CYS A 69 15.16 -27.87 9.93
CA CYS A 69 16.12 -28.78 9.30
C CYS A 69 16.03 -30.21 9.84
N SER A 70 15.43 -30.38 11.01
CA SER A 70 15.17 -31.67 11.65
C SER A 70 13.68 -31.86 11.91
N ALA A 71 13.29 -33.10 12.26
CA ALA A 71 11.92 -33.37 12.67
C ALA A 71 11.53 -32.53 13.88
N PHE A 72 10.36 -31.90 13.82
CA PHE A 72 9.84 -31.05 14.89
C PHE A 72 9.65 -31.82 16.20
N ASN A 73 9.95 -31.18 17.33
CA ASN A 73 9.70 -31.73 18.66
C ASN A 73 8.18 -31.81 18.94
N ALA A 74 7.79 -32.37 20.10
CA ALA A 74 6.37 -32.52 20.45
C ALA A 74 5.66 -31.16 20.64
N SER A 75 6.36 -30.17 21.20
CA SER A 75 5.82 -28.82 21.42
C SER A 75 5.50 -28.12 20.10
N ASP A 76 6.43 -28.14 19.15
CA ASP A 76 6.25 -27.55 17.82
C ASP A 76 5.18 -28.31 17.03
N ARG A 77 5.16 -29.65 17.11
CA ARG A 77 4.10 -30.45 16.49
C ARG A 77 2.70 -30.13 17.01
N SER A 78 2.57 -29.75 18.28
CA SER A 78 1.26 -29.36 18.84
C SER A 78 0.69 -28.06 18.25
N LEU A 79 1.56 -27.20 17.69
CA LEU A 79 1.16 -25.97 17.02
C LEU A 79 0.80 -26.19 15.54
N ILE A 80 1.29 -27.28 14.95
CA ILE A 80 1.14 -27.57 13.52
C ILE A 80 -0.09 -28.45 13.32
N SER A 81 -0.97 -28.02 12.41
CA SER A 81 -2.17 -28.75 12.02
C SER A 81 -2.34 -28.72 10.51
N ASN A 82 -3.27 -29.52 10.00
CA ASN A 82 -3.69 -29.50 8.59
C ASN A 82 -4.37 -28.19 8.17
N SER A 83 -4.48 -27.22 9.09
CA SER A 83 -4.98 -25.88 8.85
C SER A 83 -3.98 -24.77 9.16
N SER A 84 -2.70 -25.13 9.30
CA SER A 84 -1.62 -24.22 9.67
C SER A 84 -0.58 -24.06 8.54
N PHE A 85 -0.19 -22.82 8.27
CA PHE A 85 1.01 -22.48 7.49
C PHE A 85 2.18 -22.24 8.44
N VAL A 86 3.24 -23.03 8.27
CA VAL A 86 4.45 -22.92 9.11
C VAL A 86 5.38 -21.86 8.52
N VAL A 87 5.87 -20.96 9.37
CA VAL A 87 6.80 -19.90 8.97
C VAL A 87 8.20 -20.24 9.48
N LEU A 88 9.14 -20.44 8.55
CA LEU A 88 10.54 -20.83 8.84
C LEU A 88 11.53 -19.85 8.23
N ASP A 89 12.77 -19.83 8.75
CA ASP A 89 13.90 -19.10 8.21
C ASP A 89 14.60 -19.88 7.09
N ARG A 90 15.07 -19.14 6.09
CA ARG A 90 16.07 -19.61 5.14
C ARG A 90 17.40 -19.88 5.86
N GLY A 91 18.08 -20.96 5.47
CA GLY A 91 19.45 -21.26 5.90
C GLY A 91 19.67 -22.72 6.29
N VAL A 92 20.95 -23.05 6.51
CA VAL A 92 21.54 -24.33 6.97
C VAL A 92 21.23 -25.56 6.12
N CYS A 93 19.97 -25.86 5.88
CA CYS A 93 19.49 -26.97 5.07
C CYS A 93 18.74 -26.48 3.84
N SER A 94 18.52 -27.39 2.89
CA SER A 94 17.83 -27.12 1.64
C SER A 94 16.32 -26.96 1.82
N PHE A 95 15.66 -26.35 0.83
CA PHE A 95 14.23 -26.02 0.90
C PHE A 95 13.33 -27.25 0.89
N GLU A 96 13.74 -28.30 0.18
CA GLU A 96 13.03 -29.58 0.13
C GLU A 96 13.06 -30.31 1.49
N ILE A 97 14.16 -30.22 2.24
CA ILE A 97 14.24 -30.81 3.59
C ILE A 97 13.25 -30.12 4.53
N LYS A 98 13.21 -28.78 4.50
CA LYS A 98 12.26 -27.98 5.30
C LYS A 98 10.81 -28.36 4.96
N SER A 99 10.51 -28.42 3.66
CA SER A 99 9.19 -28.77 3.16
C SER A 99 8.75 -30.19 3.55
N ARG A 100 9.64 -31.19 3.46
CA ARG A 100 9.38 -32.56 3.91
C ARG A 100 9.09 -32.62 5.41
N ASN A 101 9.88 -31.94 6.23
CA ASN A 101 9.70 -31.92 7.68
C ASN A 101 8.38 -31.24 8.09
N VAL A 102 8.02 -30.16 7.40
CA VAL A 102 6.76 -29.43 7.63
C VAL A 102 5.55 -30.24 7.17
N GLN A 103 5.64 -30.91 6.01
CA GLN A 103 4.62 -31.83 5.53
C GLN A 103 4.44 -33.03 6.48
N ALA A 104 5.54 -33.61 6.97
CA ALA A 104 5.51 -34.71 7.94
C ALA A 104 4.91 -34.30 9.29
N ALA A 105 5.00 -33.02 9.66
CA ALA A 105 4.30 -32.47 10.82
C ALA A 105 2.80 -32.22 10.59
N GLY A 106 2.31 -32.39 9.36
CA GLY A 106 0.89 -32.28 9.00
C GLY A 106 0.43 -30.87 8.66
N ALA A 107 1.34 -29.95 8.31
CA ALA A 107 0.98 -28.58 7.94
C ALA A 107 0.20 -28.48 6.62
N ALA A 108 -0.58 -27.40 6.47
CA ALA A 108 -1.24 -27.05 5.20
C ALA A 108 -0.28 -26.41 4.18
N GLY A 109 0.84 -25.85 4.63
CA GLY A 109 1.76 -25.10 3.77
C GLY A 109 2.99 -24.56 4.51
N LEU A 110 3.97 -24.08 3.74
CA LEU A 110 5.24 -23.55 4.23
C LEU A 110 5.48 -22.14 3.67
N VAL A 111 5.79 -21.21 4.58
CA VAL A 111 6.34 -19.88 4.27
C VAL A 111 7.80 -19.81 4.71
N ILE A 112 8.70 -19.62 3.76
CA ILE A 112 10.13 -19.43 4.00
C ILE A 112 10.41 -17.92 4.05
N VAL A 113 11.05 -17.47 5.10
CA VAL A 113 11.48 -16.09 5.29
C VAL A 113 12.91 -15.96 4.77
N SER A 114 13.11 -15.08 3.79
CA SER A 114 14.44 -14.73 3.30
C SER A 114 15.26 -14.05 4.41
N ASP A 115 16.57 -14.19 4.33
CA ASP A 115 17.54 -13.48 5.17
C ASP A 115 17.74 -12.01 4.73
N THR A 116 17.28 -11.65 3.53
CA THR A 116 17.35 -10.30 2.96
C THR A 116 15.98 -9.79 2.47
N GLU A 117 15.91 -8.51 2.10
CA GLU A 117 14.71 -7.93 1.46
C GLU A 117 14.55 -8.33 -0.01
N GLU A 118 15.64 -8.77 -0.64
CA GLU A 118 15.61 -9.28 -2.00
C GLU A 118 15.15 -10.74 -1.98
N VAL A 119 14.01 -10.99 -2.61
CA VAL A 119 13.43 -12.33 -2.67
C VAL A 119 13.40 -12.78 -4.11
N VAL A 120 14.01 -13.93 -4.33
CA VAL A 120 13.88 -14.69 -5.56
C VAL A 120 13.11 -15.97 -5.22
N ARG A 121 12.52 -16.59 -6.25
CA ARG A 121 11.88 -17.89 -6.03
C ARG A 121 12.92 -18.88 -5.49
N PRO A 122 12.59 -19.67 -4.46
CA PRO A 122 13.37 -20.85 -4.16
C PRO A 122 13.30 -21.80 -5.37
N VAL A 123 14.40 -22.50 -5.59
CA VAL A 123 14.53 -23.51 -6.65
C VAL A 123 15.05 -24.77 -5.98
N ALA A 124 14.27 -25.83 -6.05
CA ALA A 124 14.73 -27.16 -5.67
C ALA A 124 14.40 -28.18 -6.77
N HIS A 125 15.25 -29.21 -6.85
CA HIS A 125 15.05 -30.36 -7.71
C HIS A 125 14.37 -31.45 -6.90
N VAL A 126 13.04 -31.53 -7.03
CA VAL A 126 12.18 -32.48 -6.32
C VAL A 126 11.31 -33.18 -7.35
N ASP A 127 11.13 -34.49 -7.20
CA ASP A 127 10.25 -35.26 -8.07
C ASP A 127 8.77 -34.85 -7.85
N LYS A 128 7.98 -34.89 -8.93
CA LYS A 128 6.57 -34.48 -8.88
C LYS A 128 5.79 -35.40 -7.93
N GLY A 129 5.12 -34.81 -6.94
CA GLY A 129 4.30 -35.53 -5.95
C GLY A 129 5.04 -35.97 -4.69
N GLU A 130 6.32 -35.63 -4.53
CA GLU A 130 7.03 -35.88 -3.27
C GLU A 130 6.62 -34.87 -2.18
N ILE A 131 6.37 -33.61 -2.57
CA ILE A 131 5.95 -32.53 -1.70
C ILE A 131 4.65 -31.94 -2.26
N ASP A 132 3.57 -32.11 -1.51
CA ASP A 132 2.21 -31.69 -1.85
C ASP A 132 1.81 -30.40 -1.15
N ILE A 133 2.52 -29.98 -0.11
CA ILE A 133 2.23 -28.70 0.53
C ILE A 133 2.73 -27.52 -0.32
N PRO A 134 1.96 -26.44 -0.49
CA PRO A 134 2.43 -25.22 -1.12
C PRO A 134 3.59 -24.61 -0.33
N THR A 135 4.71 -24.39 -1.02
CA THR A 135 5.90 -23.74 -0.46
C THR A 135 6.14 -22.41 -1.13
N VAL A 136 6.23 -21.35 -0.33
CA VAL A 136 6.42 -19.98 -0.79
C VAL A 136 7.52 -19.29 0.00
N MET A 137 8.13 -18.26 -0.59
CA MET A 137 9.13 -17.43 0.06
C MET A 137 8.65 -15.98 0.13
N VAL A 138 8.90 -15.34 1.27
CA VAL A 138 8.64 -13.92 1.53
C VAL A 138 9.93 -13.21 1.93
N ARG A 139 9.92 -11.88 1.84
CA ARG A 139 11.05 -11.04 2.24
C ARG A 139 11.22 -11.04 3.75
N LYS A 140 12.42 -10.72 4.22
CA LYS A 140 12.73 -10.66 5.66
C LYS A 140 11.70 -9.84 6.44
N SER A 141 11.47 -8.58 6.07
CA SER A 141 10.50 -7.71 6.73
C SER A 141 9.07 -8.26 6.76
N GLY A 142 8.64 -8.93 5.69
CA GLY A 142 7.32 -9.56 5.62
C GLY A 142 7.20 -10.75 6.56
N GLY A 143 8.24 -11.58 6.66
CA GLY A 143 8.32 -12.68 7.62
C GLY A 143 8.36 -12.19 9.07
N ASP A 144 9.13 -11.14 9.35
CA ASP A 144 9.21 -10.52 10.67
C ASP A 144 7.86 -9.94 11.10
N GLN A 145 7.09 -9.34 10.17
CA GLN A 145 5.72 -8.88 10.44
C GLN A 145 4.78 -10.02 10.85
N ILE A 146 4.85 -11.18 10.17
CA ILE A 146 4.06 -12.35 10.55
C ILE A 146 4.47 -12.83 11.94
N ARG A 147 5.77 -12.94 12.23
CA ARG A 147 6.27 -13.42 13.54
C ARG A 147 5.85 -12.53 14.70
N VAL A 148 5.98 -11.22 14.54
CA VAL A 148 5.58 -10.26 15.58
C VAL A 148 4.07 -10.29 15.80
N ALA A 149 3.27 -10.53 14.75
CA ALA A 149 1.83 -10.69 14.89
C ALA A 149 1.46 -12.01 15.60
N VAL A 150 2.08 -13.13 15.19
CA VAL A 150 1.84 -14.47 15.77
C VAL A 150 2.24 -14.54 17.25
N SER A 151 3.29 -13.83 17.66
CA SER A 151 3.70 -13.79 19.07
C SER A 151 2.73 -13.04 19.99
N ARG A 152 1.76 -12.32 19.42
CA ARG A 152 0.78 -11.51 20.14
C ARG A 152 -0.61 -12.13 20.13
N GLU A 153 -1.04 -12.64 18.99
CA GLU A 153 -2.34 -13.29 18.83
C GLU A 153 -2.32 -14.30 17.67
N ASN A 154 -3.36 -15.14 17.59
CA ASN A 154 -3.51 -16.07 16.47
C ASN A 154 -3.74 -15.29 15.17
N VAL A 155 -2.81 -15.44 14.22
CA VAL A 155 -2.88 -14.77 12.92
C VAL A 155 -3.45 -15.71 11.87
N TYR A 156 -4.42 -15.22 11.12
CA TYR A 156 -5.03 -15.93 10.01
C TYR A 156 -4.79 -15.17 8.71
N GLY A 157 -4.75 -15.85 7.58
CA GLY A 157 -4.63 -15.19 6.29
C GLY A 157 -4.74 -16.14 5.11
N ARG A 158 -4.71 -15.56 3.91
CA ARG A 158 -4.94 -16.25 2.64
C ARG A 158 -3.79 -15.98 1.69
N LEU A 159 -3.30 -17.03 1.02
CA LEU A 159 -2.35 -16.90 -0.08
C LEU A 159 -3.15 -16.82 -1.39
N ILE A 160 -3.08 -15.69 -2.07
CA ILE A 160 -3.79 -15.48 -3.33
C ILE A 160 -2.78 -15.38 -4.47
N PRO A 161 -2.75 -16.36 -5.40
CA PRO A 161 -1.89 -16.31 -6.58
C PRO A 161 -2.28 -15.15 -7.50
N MET A 162 -1.30 -14.43 -8.04
CA MET A 162 -1.53 -13.23 -8.86
C MET A 162 -1.05 -13.43 -10.30
N THR A 163 -1.76 -12.84 -11.26
CA THR A 163 -1.38 -12.77 -12.67
C THR A 163 -1.37 -11.32 -13.14
N CYS A 164 -0.38 -10.97 -13.97
CA CYS A 164 -0.36 -9.69 -14.67
C CYS A 164 -0.66 -9.97 -16.14
N PRO A 165 -1.84 -9.60 -16.65
CA PRO A 165 -2.07 -9.61 -18.09
C PRO A 165 -1.09 -8.64 -18.78
N GLN A 166 -1.11 -8.59 -20.11
CA GLN A 166 -0.32 -7.62 -20.87
C GLN A 166 -0.67 -6.15 -20.53
N SER A 167 -1.86 -5.92 -19.94
CA SER A 167 -2.18 -4.67 -19.25
C SER A 167 -1.43 -4.63 -17.92
N SER A 168 -0.64 -3.59 -17.67
CA SER A 168 0.26 -3.45 -16.51
C SER A 168 -0.38 -3.50 -15.10
N VAL A 169 -1.65 -3.86 -14.99
CA VAL A 169 -2.40 -4.01 -13.74
C VAL A 169 -2.55 -5.49 -13.42
N CYS A 170 -1.87 -5.93 -12.36
CA CYS A 170 -1.95 -7.31 -11.90
C CYS A 170 -3.21 -7.54 -11.05
N GLY A 171 -3.82 -8.71 -11.23
CA GLY A 171 -4.99 -9.16 -10.48
C GLY A 171 -4.80 -10.58 -9.93
N PRO A 172 -5.81 -11.13 -9.25
CA PRO A 172 -5.78 -12.52 -8.82
C PRO A 172 -5.87 -13.44 -10.04
N HIS A 173 -5.18 -14.57 -9.96
CA HIS A 173 -5.23 -15.61 -11.00
C HIS A 173 -6.65 -16.12 -11.20
N GLU A 174 -7.33 -16.39 -10.09
CA GLU A 174 -8.73 -16.78 -10.08
C GLU A 174 -9.62 -15.56 -9.81
N PRO A 175 -10.59 -15.24 -10.68
CA PRO A 175 -11.44 -14.06 -10.52
C PRO A 175 -12.27 -14.05 -9.23
N THR A 176 -12.59 -15.23 -8.68
CA THR A 176 -13.31 -15.39 -7.40
C THR A 176 -12.57 -14.73 -6.23
N HIS A 177 -11.24 -14.66 -6.29
CA HIS A 177 -10.42 -14.06 -5.24
C HIS A 177 -10.40 -12.53 -5.24
N VAL A 178 -11.07 -11.86 -6.19
CA VAL A 178 -11.12 -10.39 -6.25
C VAL A 178 -11.66 -9.77 -4.97
N GLN A 179 -12.64 -10.43 -4.33
CA GLN A 179 -13.23 -10.00 -3.06
C GLN A 179 -12.21 -9.86 -1.91
N HIS A 180 -11.09 -10.58 -1.98
CA HIS A 180 -10.05 -10.55 -0.94
C HIS A 180 -9.04 -9.41 -1.14
N LEU A 181 -9.00 -8.75 -2.32
CA LEU A 181 -8.11 -7.61 -2.56
C LEU A 181 -8.52 -6.37 -1.78
N THR A 182 -9.81 -6.23 -1.47
CA THR A 182 -10.38 -5.07 -0.77
C THR A 182 -10.47 -5.26 0.74
N SER A 183 -10.03 -6.41 1.28
CA SER A 183 -10.18 -6.76 2.70
C SER A 183 -9.17 -6.10 3.63
N GLY A 184 -8.29 -5.22 3.13
CA GLY A 184 -7.31 -4.50 3.94
C GLY A 184 -7.98 -3.46 4.84
N VAL A 185 -7.53 -3.37 6.09
CA VAL A 185 -8.06 -2.40 7.06
C VAL A 185 -7.66 -0.99 6.65
N ARG A 186 -8.64 -0.14 6.32
CA ARG A 186 -8.43 1.28 5.97
C ARG A 186 -8.78 2.25 7.10
N GLY A 187 -9.64 1.83 8.01
CA GLY A 187 -10.10 2.61 9.15
C GLY A 187 -11.13 1.83 9.95
N GLY A 188 -11.71 2.49 10.94
CA GLY A 188 -12.75 1.89 11.76
C GLY A 188 -12.99 2.64 13.06
N LEU A 189 -13.40 1.89 14.07
CA LEU A 189 -13.84 2.38 15.36
C LEU A 189 -12.92 1.91 16.50
N VAL A 190 -12.56 2.82 17.38
CA VAL A 190 -11.89 2.57 18.66
C VAL A 190 -12.97 2.25 19.67
N HIS A 191 -12.95 0.99 20.13
CA HIS A 191 -13.96 0.46 21.03
C HIS A 191 -13.38 0.24 22.42
N SER A 192 -14.15 0.58 23.47
CA SER A 192 -13.80 0.36 24.87
C SER A 192 -14.89 -0.43 25.58
N THR A 193 -14.50 -1.29 26.53
CA THR A 193 -15.43 -2.16 27.27
C THR A 193 -16.43 -1.40 28.14
N GLU A 194 -16.09 -0.19 28.59
CA GLU A 194 -16.90 0.55 29.57
C GLU A 194 -17.83 1.60 28.95
N LYS A 195 -17.68 1.89 27.66
CA LYS A 195 -18.47 2.93 26.98
C LYS A 195 -19.03 2.40 25.68
N SER A 196 -20.26 1.85 25.73
CA SER A 196 -20.95 1.30 24.55
C SER A 196 -21.42 2.36 23.56
N ASP A 197 -21.50 3.63 23.99
CA ASP A 197 -22.28 4.69 23.31
C ASP A 197 -21.40 5.76 22.64
N SER A 198 -20.08 5.57 22.58
CA SER A 198 -19.16 6.51 21.90
C SER A 198 -17.98 5.76 21.30
N ASP A 199 -18.18 5.09 20.19
CA ASP A 199 -17.08 4.59 19.40
C ASP A 199 -16.37 5.79 18.73
N TRP A 200 -15.06 5.93 18.96
CA TRP A 200 -14.27 6.97 18.29
C TRP A 200 -13.76 6.47 16.94
N GLU A 201 -13.57 7.36 15.98
CA GLU A 201 -13.07 6.96 14.66
C GLU A 201 -11.54 6.93 14.58
N PHE A 202 -11.01 6.00 13.80
CA PHE A 202 -9.59 5.95 13.42
C PHE A 202 -9.41 5.68 11.92
N LEU A 203 -8.27 6.10 11.39
CA LEU A 203 -7.78 5.74 10.05
C LEU A 203 -6.52 4.91 10.16
N ALA A 204 -6.49 3.75 9.51
CA ALA A 204 -5.33 2.88 9.53
C ALA A 204 -4.20 3.43 8.64
N SER A 205 -2.96 3.29 9.12
CA SER A 205 -1.77 3.52 8.30
C SER A 205 -1.74 2.56 7.10
N THR A 206 -1.02 2.92 6.04
CA THR A 206 -0.82 2.03 4.88
C THR A 206 0.29 0.99 5.10
N PHE A 207 0.87 0.93 6.30
CA PHE A 207 2.01 0.11 6.67
C PHE A 207 1.88 -0.41 8.11
N GLY A 208 2.67 -1.44 8.43
CA GLY A 208 2.66 -2.12 9.72
C GLY A 208 2.04 -3.52 9.64
N SER A 209 1.96 -4.18 10.79
CA SER A 209 1.37 -5.51 10.93
C SER A 209 -0.17 -5.45 11.02
N PRO A 210 -0.85 -6.60 11.03
CA PRO A 210 -2.28 -6.66 11.35
C PRO A 210 -2.63 -6.01 12.69
N PHE A 211 -3.84 -5.46 12.76
CA PHE A 211 -4.39 -4.92 14.00
C PHE A 211 -4.76 -6.04 14.97
N LEU A 212 -4.45 -5.79 16.23
CA LEU A 212 -4.73 -6.70 17.34
C LEU A 212 -6.20 -6.63 17.73
N THR A 213 -6.79 -7.77 18.04
CA THR A 213 -8.18 -7.89 18.47
C THR A 213 -8.35 -7.72 19.98
N GLN A 214 -7.31 -8.01 20.75
CA GLN A 214 -7.29 -7.85 22.21
C GLN A 214 -7.37 -6.38 22.66
N PHE A 215 -7.92 -6.17 23.85
CA PHE A 215 -7.94 -4.85 24.48
C PHE A 215 -6.56 -4.49 25.03
N LEU A 216 -6.05 -3.34 24.63
CA LEU A 216 -4.74 -2.84 25.06
C LEU A 216 -4.91 -1.62 25.98
N PRO A 217 -4.15 -1.54 27.08
CA PRO A 217 -4.11 -0.32 27.89
C PRO A 217 -3.46 0.81 27.09
N LEU A 218 -3.99 2.03 27.22
CA LEU A 218 -3.39 3.20 26.59
C LEU A 218 -2.35 3.86 27.48
N VAL A 219 -1.28 4.32 26.85
CA VAL A 219 -0.24 5.15 27.47
C VAL A 219 0.09 6.31 26.54
N GLU A 220 0.27 7.51 27.09
CA GLU A 220 0.83 8.62 26.32
C GLU A 220 2.34 8.43 26.18
N ALA A 221 2.88 8.64 24.98
CA ALA A 221 4.32 8.57 24.77
C ALA A 221 5.06 9.61 25.63
N VAL A 222 6.23 9.25 26.13
CA VAL A 222 7.15 10.18 26.79
C VAL A 222 8.51 10.07 26.09
N PRO A 223 8.96 11.10 25.36
CA PRO A 223 8.27 12.36 25.08
C PRO A 223 7.05 12.20 24.14
N SER A 224 6.01 13.03 24.29
CA SER A 224 4.70 12.92 23.60
C SER A 224 4.79 12.86 22.07
N HIS A 225 5.85 13.43 21.49
CA HIS A 225 6.10 13.43 20.06
C HIS A 225 6.87 12.22 19.52
N ALA A 226 7.47 11.39 20.38
CA ALA A 226 8.30 10.22 20.03
C ALA A 226 9.36 10.48 18.93
N CYS A 227 9.90 11.70 18.82
CA CYS A 227 11.01 12.02 17.91
C CYS A 227 12.34 11.35 18.34
N HIS A 228 12.40 10.77 19.54
CA HIS A 228 13.53 10.01 20.07
C HIS A 228 12.98 8.75 20.74
N THR A 229 13.88 7.89 21.21
CA THR A 229 13.52 6.72 22.02
C THR A 229 12.65 7.14 23.20
N LEU A 230 11.64 6.32 23.53
CA LEU A 230 10.77 6.61 24.66
C LEU A 230 11.53 6.38 25.97
N ASP A 231 11.29 7.25 26.95
CA ASP A 231 11.94 7.20 28.27
C ASP A 231 11.38 6.06 29.14
N THR A 232 10.22 5.52 28.77
CA THR A 232 9.52 4.46 29.50
C THR A 232 9.30 3.24 28.62
N ALA A 233 9.45 2.06 29.22
CA ALA A 233 9.10 0.81 28.56
C ALA A 233 7.57 0.70 28.47
N VAL A 234 7.06 0.45 27.27
CA VAL A 234 5.63 0.45 26.92
C VAL A 234 5.19 -0.95 26.46
N VAL A 235 5.61 -1.96 27.23
CA VAL A 235 5.45 -3.37 26.89
C VAL A 235 3.98 -3.76 26.83
N ASN A 236 3.54 -4.25 25.68
CA ASN A 236 2.16 -4.67 25.42
C ASN A 236 1.10 -3.57 25.64
N GLN A 237 1.47 -2.31 25.38
CA GLN A 237 0.57 -1.16 25.50
C GLN A 237 0.30 -0.52 24.14
N MET A 238 -0.83 0.18 24.05
CA MET A 238 -1.15 1.06 22.92
C MET A 238 -0.65 2.47 23.21
N VAL A 239 0.33 2.91 22.44
CA VAL A 239 1.01 4.19 22.67
C VAL A 239 0.36 5.30 21.86
N VAL A 240 -0.06 6.37 22.52
CA VAL A 240 -0.61 7.58 21.91
C VAL A 240 0.51 8.58 21.69
N ILE A 241 0.73 8.99 20.43
CA ILE A 241 1.80 9.89 20.02
C ILE A 241 1.19 11.14 19.37
N PHE A 242 1.48 12.30 19.95
CA PHE A 242 1.04 13.58 19.40
C PHE A 242 1.94 14.02 18.25
N THR A 243 1.37 14.16 17.05
CA THR A 243 2.12 14.65 15.87
C THR A 243 2.10 16.17 15.86
N HIS A 244 2.75 16.82 16.83
CA HIS A 244 2.93 18.27 16.81
C HIS A 244 3.66 18.72 15.53
N ASP A 245 3.40 19.96 15.07
CA ASP A 245 4.03 20.56 13.90
C ASP A 245 5.54 20.28 13.88
N ASP A 246 6.01 19.79 12.73
CA ASP A 246 7.28 19.11 12.43
C ASP A 246 8.59 19.83 12.86
N ARG A 247 8.49 21.01 13.47
CA ARG A 247 9.63 21.81 13.95
C ARG A 247 10.28 21.26 15.21
N SER A 248 9.57 20.49 16.05
CA SER A 248 10.15 19.93 17.27
C SER A 248 11.06 18.72 17.03
N CYS A 249 10.85 17.97 15.95
CA CYS A 249 11.74 16.86 15.55
C CYS A 249 12.96 17.33 14.72
N SER A 250 13.19 18.64 14.58
CA SER A 250 14.13 19.26 13.63
C SER A 250 15.62 18.93 13.85
N PHE A 251 16.00 18.43 15.02
CA PHE A 251 17.41 18.15 15.32
C PHE A 251 17.95 16.89 14.61
N LEU A 252 17.10 15.88 14.37
CA LEU A 252 17.48 14.70 13.58
C LEU A 252 17.49 14.96 12.06
N THR A 253 16.80 16.01 11.61
CA THR A 253 16.82 16.44 10.20
C THR A 253 18.19 16.99 9.78
N LYS A 254 18.98 17.53 10.73
CA LYS A 254 20.35 18.03 10.43
C LYS A 254 21.43 16.95 10.52
N VAL A 255 21.33 15.97 11.41
CA VAL A 255 22.38 14.96 11.60
C VAL A 255 22.33 13.85 10.53
N ARG A 256 21.18 13.63 9.87
CA ARG A 256 21.05 12.70 8.73
C ARG A 256 20.83 13.38 7.38
N ALA A 257 21.16 14.66 7.25
CA ALA A 257 21.09 15.43 5.99
C ALA A 257 22.05 14.94 4.88
N ASN A 258 22.86 13.92 5.13
CA ASN A 258 23.68 13.25 4.11
C ASN A 258 23.02 12.02 3.47
N ILE A 259 21.74 11.74 3.75
CA ILE A 259 20.95 10.73 3.03
C ILE A 259 19.93 11.46 2.14
N PRO A 260 20.03 11.42 0.80
CA PRO A 260 19.24 12.25 -0.12
C PRO A 260 17.74 11.88 -0.25
N CYS A 261 17.16 11.12 0.68
CA CYS A 261 15.92 10.35 0.44
C CYS A 261 14.78 10.57 1.43
N CYS A 262 14.77 11.61 2.27
CA CYS A 262 13.74 11.74 3.32
C CYS A 262 12.68 12.82 2.98
N PRO A 263 11.60 12.50 2.23
CA PRO A 263 10.43 13.37 2.13
C PRO A 263 9.68 13.44 3.48
N MET A 264 8.85 14.46 3.65
CA MET A 264 7.98 14.70 4.82
C MET A 264 7.07 13.51 5.22
N THR A 265 7.03 12.44 4.44
CA THR A 265 6.26 11.21 4.69
C THR A 265 6.96 10.20 5.61
N LEU A 266 8.28 10.31 5.86
CA LEU A 266 9.02 9.37 6.73
C LEU A 266 8.85 9.63 8.25
N PHE A 267 8.30 10.78 8.65
CA PHE A 267 8.24 11.16 10.06
C PHE A 267 7.34 10.24 10.90
N HIS A 268 6.22 9.76 10.33
CA HIS A 268 5.31 8.85 11.03
C HIS A 268 5.97 7.50 11.29
N CYS A 269 6.68 6.93 10.31
CA CYS A 269 7.40 5.67 10.47
C CYS A 269 8.47 5.76 11.56
N PHE A 270 9.20 6.87 11.62
CA PHE A 270 10.22 7.06 12.65
C PHE A 270 9.63 7.05 14.08
N LYS A 271 8.52 7.76 14.29
CA LYS A 271 7.80 7.77 15.57
C LYS A 271 7.31 6.38 15.97
N VAL A 272 6.71 5.65 15.02
CA VAL A 272 6.24 4.27 15.25
C VAL A 272 7.42 3.34 15.54
N SER A 273 8.54 3.49 14.85
CA SER A 273 9.77 2.71 15.08
C SER A 273 10.33 2.91 16.49
N ASN A 274 10.33 4.14 17.02
CA ASN A 274 10.79 4.42 18.37
C ASN A 274 9.86 3.79 19.42
N ALA A 275 8.55 3.86 19.22
CA ALA A 275 7.59 3.20 20.11
C ALA A 275 7.71 1.67 20.05
N GLN A 276 7.93 1.10 18.87
CA GLN A 276 8.19 -0.33 18.69
C GLN A 276 9.45 -0.77 19.44
N ALA A 277 10.55 -0.01 19.34
CA ALA A 277 11.79 -0.29 20.07
C ALA A 277 11.60 -0.25 21.60
N ALA A 278 10.65 0.54 22.09
CA ALA A 278 10.27 0.60 23.51
C ALA A 278 9.27 -0.50 23.95
N GLY A 279 8.89 -1.41 23.04
CA GLY A 279 8.03 -2.57 23.34
C GLY A 279 6.53 -2.37 23.06
N ALA A 280 6.14 -1.30 22.36
CA ALA A 280 4.73 -1.00 22.08
C ALA A 280 4.03 -2.13 21.31
N ALA A 281 2.80 -2.45 21.71
CA ALA A 281 1.94 -3.37 20.96
C ALA A 281 1.27 -2.69 19.77
N SER A 282 0.84 -1.44 19.91
CA SER A 282 0.17 -0.69 18.85
C SER A 282 0.43 0.80 19.03
N VAL A 283 0.31 1.58 17.95
CA VAL A 283 0.50 3.04 18.01
C VAL A 283 -0.72 3.78 17.48
N LEU A 284 -1.17 4.80 18.24
CA LEU A 284 -2.15 5.79 17.81
C LEU A 284 -1.44 7.14 17.59
N LEU A 285 -1.33 7.54 16.33
CA LEU A 285 -0.88 8.85 15.92
C LEU A 285 -2.03 9.85 16.08
N VAL A 286 -1.77 11.00 16.71
CA VAL A 286 -2.80 12.00 16.93
C VAL A 286 -2.65 13.14 15.93
N HIS A 287 -3.64 13.30 15.06
CA HIS A 287 -3.71 14.44 14.14
C HIS A 287 -3.97 15.73 14.92
N THR A 288 -3.01 16.65 14.88
CA THR A 288 -3.10 17.97 15.55
C THR A 288 -3.42 19.12 14.57
N GLY A 289 -3.54 18.85 13.27
CA GLY A 289 -3.84 19.88 12.28
C GLY A 289 -5.34 20.22 12.18
N ASP A 290 -5.64 21.37 11.58
CA ASP A 290 -7.01 21.80 11.24
C ASP A 290 -7.57 21.12 9.97
N GLY A 291 -6.93 20.03 9.55
CA GLY A 291 -7.22 19.23 8.37
C GLY A 291 -8.30 18.18 8.59
N PRO A 292 -8.89 17.63 7.51
CA PRO A 292 -9.56 16.34 7.63
C PRO A 292 -8.52 15.29 8.03
N LEU A 293 -8.95 14.26 8.75
CA LEU A 293 -8.10 13.13 9.07
C LEU A 293 -7.66 12.44 7.77
N THR A 294 -6.37 12.17 7.64
CA THR A 294 -5.81 11.45 6.49
C THR A 294 -5.07 10.21 6.97
N ARG A 295 -5.05 9.18 6.13
CA ARG A 295 -4.33 7.95 6.44
C ARG A 295 -2.82 8.25 6.48
N PRO A 296 -2.09 7.82 7.53
CA PRO A 296 -0.63 7.85 7.48
C PRO A 296 -0.15 6.94 6.36
N PHE A 297 0.68 7.48 5.46
CA PHE A 297 1.22 6.73 4.33
C PHE A 297 2.69 7.02 4.13
N VAL A 298 3.38 6.08 3.49
CA VAL A 298 4.72 6.26 2.94
C VAL A 298 4.65 6.36 1.43
N ALA A 299 5.53 7.17 0.83
CA ALA A 299 5.58 7.34 -0.61
C ALA A 299 5.99 6.02 -1.27
N ASP A 300 7.05 5.41 -0.74
CA ASP A 300 7.55 4.13 -1.19
C ASP A 300 7.32 3.04 -0.13
N PRO A 301 6.75 1.87 -0.49
CA PRO A 301 6.43 0.82 0.48
C PRO A 301 7.63 0.33 1.31
N TRP A 302 8.85 0.40 0.76
CA TRP A 302 10.06 -0.06 1.44
C TRP A 302 10.49 0.83 2.61
N ASP A 303 10.07 2.09 2.65
CA ASP A 303 10.40 3.01 3.74
C ASP A 303 9.80 2.58 5.09
N ALA A 304 8.77 1.73 5.05
CA ALA A 304 8.07 1.23 6.23
C ALA A 304 8.30 -0.26 6.52
N TYR A 305 9.27 -0.92 5.87
CA TYR A 305 9.53 -2.35 6.08
C TYR A 305 9.94 -2.69 7.52
N ASN A 306 10.60 -1.78 8.22
CA ASN A 306 10.99 -1.99 9.63
C ASN A 306 9.83 -1.84 10.63
N ILE A 307 8.64 -1.45 10.17
CA ILE A 307 7.47 -1.29 11.04
C ILE A 307 6.73 -2.63 11.10
N THR A 308 6.78 -3.26 12.27
CA THR A 308 6.20 -4.58 12.55
C THR A 308 5.04 -4.54 13.55
N ILE A 309 4.61 -3.34 13.93
CA ILE A 309 3.44 -3.12 14.79
C ILE A 309 2.36 -2.36 14.03
N PRO A 310 1.07 -2.54 14.35
CA PRO A 310 0.01 -1.79 13.70
C PRO A 310 0.04 -0.33 14.15
N SER A 311 -0.33 0.58 13.24
CA SER A 311 -0.48 1.99 13.55
C SER A 311 -1.74 2.58 12.91
N ALA A 312 -2.37 3.50 13.62
CA ALA A 312 -3.55 4.21 13.17
C ALA A 312 -3.48 5.69 13.57
N MET A 313 -4.27 6.53 12.92
CA MET A 313 -4.42 7.94 13.22
C MET A 313 -5.80 8.25 13.78
N VAL A 314 -5.85 9.10 14.80
CA VAL A 314 -7.07 9.59 15.46
C VAL A 314 -7.06 11.11 15.57
N SER A 315 -8.23 11.71 15.81
CA SER A 315 -8.32 13.16 16.03
C SER A 315 -7.72 13.57 17.39
N GLY A 316 -7.24 14.82 17.50
CA GLY A 316 -6.80 15.39 18.78
C GLY A 316 -7.87 15.36 19.88
N LYS A 317 -9.16 15.49 19.52
CA LYS A 317 -10.28 15.38 20.47
C LYS A 317 -10.40 13.94 20.99
N THR A 318 -10.42 12.97 20.07
CA THR A 318 -10.45 11.54 20.38
C THR A 318 -9.32 11.15 21.33
N ALA A 319 -8.08 11.54 21.01
CA ALA A 319 -6.92 11.18 21.81
C ALA A 319 -7.01 11.71 23.26
N ARG A 320 -7.44 12.97 23.45
CA ARG A 320 -7.63 13.54 24.78
C ARG A 320 -8.73 12.85 25.56
N ASP A 321 -9.84 12.48 24.91
CA ASP A 321 -10.92 11.76 25.55
C ASP A 321 -10.46 10.35 25.98
N LEU A 322 -9.74 9.63 25.11
CA LEU A 322 -9.17 8.32 25.41
C LEU A 322 -8.18 8.36 26.58
N LEU A 323 -7.24 9.31 26.58
CA LEU A 323 -6.24 9.46 27.64
C LEU A 323 -6.83 9.89 28.98
N ARG A 324 -7.96 10.59 28.98
CA ARG A 324 -8.71 10.93 30.21
C ARG A 324 -9.40 9.71 30.82
N LEU A 325 -10.00 8.87 29.98
CA LEU A 325 -10.74 7.70 30.42
C LEU A 325 -9.82 6.55 30.85
N ARG A 326 -8.65 6.40 30.22
CA ARG A 326 -7.64 5.36 30.52
C ARG A 326 -8.16 3.91 30.47
N PHE A 327 -9.30 3.67 29.84
CA PHE A 327 -9.81 2.32 29.65
C PHE A 327 -9.00 1.59 28.56
N PRO A 328 -8.83 0.27 28.67
CA PRO A 328 -8.33 -0.53 27.57
C PRO A 328 -9.22 -0.38 26.32
N VAL A 329 -8.59 -0.36 25.14
CA VAL A 329 -9.28 -0.23 23.85
C VAL A 329 -8.84 -1.26 22.84
N THR A 330 -9.72 -1.54 21.89
CA THR A 330 -9.44 -2.35 20.70
C THR A 330 -9.85 -1.59 19.45
N LEU A 331 -9.24 -1.93 18.31
CA LEU A 331 -9.48 -1.28 17.02
C LEU A 331 -10.33 -2.21 16.14
N LYS A 332 -11.60 -1.86 15.97
CA LYS A 332 -12.54 -2.62 15.14
C LYS A 332 -12.58 -2.02 13.73
N HIS A 333 -12.30 -2.86 12.73
CA HIS A 333 -12.36 -2.44 11.33
C HIS A 333 -13.78 -2.06 10.90
N ASP A 334 -13.91 -0.88 10.27
CA ASP A 334 -15.10 -0.47 9.54
C ASP A 334 -14.68 0.39 8.33
N ALA A 335 -14.79 -0.17 7.13
CA ALA A 335 -14.39 0.48 5.89
C ALA A 335 -15.14 1.79 5.63
N ARG A 336 -16.38 1.94 6.15
CA ARG A 336 -17.22 3.12 5.93
C ARG A 336 -16.61 4.38 6.54
N VAL A 337 -15.87 4.24 7.64
CA VAL A 337 -15.18 5.36 8.29
C VAL A 337 -14.11 5.93 7.36
N ALA A 338 -13.30 5.05 6.74
CA ALA A 338 -12.28 5.49 5.79
C ALA A 338 -12.90 6.15 4.55
N ASP A 339 -13.95 5.56 3.99
CA ASP A 339 -14.66 6.10 2.83
C ASP A 339 -15.26 7.49 3.13
N ALA A 340 -15.81 7.68 4.33
CA ALA A 340 -16.35 8.97 4.78
C ALA A 340 -15.26 10.04 4.89
N TRP A 341 -14.12 9.73 5.52
CA TRP A 341 -13.01 10.68 5.65
C TRP A 341 -12.35 11.02 4.30
N GLU A 342 -12.19 10.03 3.42
CA GLU A 342 -11.70 10.26 2.04
C GLU A 342 -12.67 11.17 1.27
N ARG A 343 -13.98 10.99 1.45
CA ARG A 343 -15.00 11.87 0.87
C ARG A 343 -14.94 13.29 1.44
N ILE A 344 -14.80 13.45 2.75
CA ILE A 344 -14.66 14.76 3.41
C ILE A 344 -13.41 15.48 2.89
N ALA A 345 -12.28 14.78 2.77
CA ALA A 345 -11.05 15.33 2.23
C ALA A 345 -11.21 15.79 0.76
N SER A 346 -11.87 14.97 -0.07
CA SER A 346 -12.21 15.32 -1.45
C SER A 346 -13.10 16.57 -1.53
N LEU A 347 -14.15 16.66 -0.70
CA LEU A 347 -15.05 17.81 -0.65
C LEU A 347 -14.35 19.09 -0.14
N LYS A 348 -13.43 18.99 0.82
CA LYS A 348 -12.66 20.15 1.29
C LYS A 348 -11.73 20.68 0.20
N ASN A 349 -11.14 19.81 -0.62
CA ASN A 349 -10.32 20.21 -1.77
C ASN A 349 -11.15 20.94 -2.83
N LEU A 350 -12.38 20.48 -3.09
CA LEU A 350 -13.35 21.19 -3.93
C LEU A 350 -13.83 22.52 -3.31
N GLY A 351 -14.00 22.55 -2.00
CA GLY A 351 -14.36 23.74 -1.21
C GLY A 351 -13.25 24.80 -1.16
N ARG A 352 -11.98 24.39 -1.18
CA ARG A 352 -10.82 25.30 -1.21
C ARG A 352 -10.67 26.01 -2.55
N LEU A 353 -11.16 25.40 -3.63
CA LEU A 353 -11.28 26.03 -4.95
C LEU A 353 -12.45 27.04 -5.04
N THR A 354 -13.40 26.99 -4.10
CA THR A 354 -14.62 27.82 -4.11
C THR A 354 -14.67 28.86 -2.99
N ARG A 355 -13.70 28.88 -2.07
CA ARG A 355 -13.61 29.85 -0.95
C ARG A 355 -12.82 31.10 -1.35
N GLY A 356 -13.29 31.75 -2.40
CA GLY A 356 -13.02 33.16 -2.70
C GLY A 356 -14.33 33.73 -3.22
N TYR A 357 -14.87 34.72 -2.51
CA TYR A 357 -16.14 35.43 -2.76
C TYR A 357 -17.42 34.74 -2.28
N ALA A 358 -17.87 35.18 -1.11
CA ALA A 358 -19.28 35.13 -0.75
C ALA A 358 -20.04 36.18 -1.58
N ALA A 359 -21.16 35.79 -2.20
CA ALA A 359 -22.22 36.69 -2.64
C ALA A 359 -23.55 36.18 -2.07
N PRO A 360 -24.50 37.06 -1.73
CA PRO A 360 -25.69 36.70 -0.96
C PRO A 360 -26.73 35.96 -1.80
N ALA A 361 -27.63 35.31 -1.07
CA ALA A 361 -28.71 34.48 -1.57
C ALA A 361 -29.56 35.14 -2.66
N ALA A 362 -29.78 34.41 -3.77
CA ALA A 362 -30.92 34.61 -4.65
C ALA A 362 -31.46 33.27 -5.17
N LYS A 363 -32.75 33.08 -4.87
CA LYS A 363 -33.77 32.12 -5.32
C LYS A 363 -33.42 31.15 -6.47
N ALA A 364 -33.70 29.87 -6.23
CA ALA A 364 -33.99 28.87 -7.27
C ALA A 364 -35.22 29.29 -8.12
N PRO A 365 -35.39 28.85 -9.38
CA PRO A 365 -35.77 27.44 -9.61
C PRO A 365 -35.31 26.78 -10.93
N ALA A 366 -35.55 25.46 -10.94
CA ALA A 366 -35.96 24.61 -12.08
C ALA A 366 -34.91 23.90 -12.97
N LYS A 367 -34.87 22.58 -12.75
CA LYS A 367 -34.65 21.43 -13.66
C LYS A 367 -34.31 21.72 -15.13
N ALA A 368 -33.18 21.20 -15.60
CA ALA A 368 -33.02 20.72 -16.97
C ALA A 368 -32.08 19.50 -17.04
N LYS A 369 -32.48 18.53 -17.86
CA LYS A 369 -31.94 17.19 -18.07
C LYS A 369 -30.48 17.17 -18.57
N ASP A 370 -29.77 16.12 -18.15
CA ASP A 370 -28.53 15.62 -18.74
C ASP A 370 -28.58 15.50 -20.27
N LYS A 371 -27.61 16.12 -20.93
CA LYS A 371 -27.05 15.65 -22.21
C LYS A 371 -25.54 15.85 -22.20
N LYS A 372 -24.81 14.72 -22.12
CA LYS A 372 -23.39 14.62 -22.43
C LYS A 372 -23.16 15.05 -23.89
N GLY A 373 -22.51 16.20 -24.06
CA GLY A 373 -21.90 16.64 -25.31
C GLY A 373 -20.82 17.64 -24.94
N GLY A 374 -19.56 17.36 -25.31
CA GLY A 374 -18.47 18.31 -25.09
C GLY A 374 -18.79 19.68 -25.72
N PRO A 375 -18.23 20.79 -25.19
CA PRO A 375 -18.50 22.11 -25.74
C PRO A 375 -18.13 22.14 -27.23
N LYS A 376 -19.07 22.57 -28.07
CA LYS A 376 -18.77 22.94 -29.46
C LYS A 376 -17.68 24.01 -29.43
N VAL A 377 -16.56 23.77 -30.12
CA VAL A 377 -15.54 24.78 -30.37
C VAL A 377 -16.23 25.89 -31.15
N VAL A 378 -16.52 26.99 -30.48
CA VAL A 378 -16.89 28.25 -31.13
C VAL A 378 -15.56 28.88 -31.50
N GLU A 379 -15.28 29.05 -32.79
CA GLU A 379 -14.10 29.80 -33.26
C GLU A 379 -14.32 31.28 -32.93
N GLU A 380 -14.09 31.63 -31.67
CA GLU A 380 -13.96 33.01 -31.24
C GLU A 380 -12.56 33.48 -31.66
N VAL A 381 -12.50 34.47 -32.56
CA VAL A 381 -11.24 35.06 -33.01
C VAL A 381 -10.71 35.93 -31.87
N VAL A 382 -9.96 35.32 -30.95
CA VAL A 382 -9.29 36.00 -29.85
C VAL A 382 -7.90 36.45 -30.33
N ASP A 383 -7.57 37.72 -30.10
CA ASP A 383 -6.23 38.23 -30.37
C ASP A 383 -5.21 37.64 -29.37
N VAL A 384 -4.50 36.62 -29.83
CA VAL A 384 -3.49 35.86 -29.06
C VAL A 384 -2.26 36.69 -28.68
N THR A 385 -2.08 37.88 -29.26
CA THR A 385 -0.97 38.78 -28.91
C THR A 385 -1.29 39.66 -27.70
N LYS A 386 -2.58 39.80 -27.37
CA LYS A 386 -3.06 40.64 -26.27
C LYS A 386 -3.71 39.82 -25.16
N TYR A 387 -4.38 38.72 -25.49
CA TYR A 387 -5.12 37.91 -24.53
C TYR A 387 -4.64 36.45 -24.55
N ALA A 388 -4.51 35.85 -23.37
CA ALA A 388 -4.24 34.43 -23.25
C ALA A 388 -5.58 33.65 -23.29
N PRO A 389 -5.79 32.74 -24.27
CA PRO A 389 -7.05 32.00 -24.43
C PRO A 389 -7.20 30.87 -23.39
N VAL A 390 -7.17 31.20 -22.10
CA VAL A 390 -7.17 30.25 -20.97
C VAL A 390 -8.47 30.28 -20.16
N ASN A 391 -9.41 31.17 -20.51
CA ASN A 391 -10.68 31.24 -19.81
C ASN A 391 -11.59 30.08 -20.24
N ILE A 392 -12.13 29.37 -19.25
CA ILE A 392 -13.02 28.22 -19.42
C ILE A 392 -14.45 28.51 -18.91
N LEU A 393 -14.70 29.68 -18.33
CA LEU A 393 -16.00 30.08 -17.79
C LEU A 393 -16.80 30.85 -18.85
N LYS A 394 -18.11 30.62 -18.91
CA LYS A 394 -19.02 31.16 -19.94
C LYS A 394 -19.21 32.68 -19.86
N ASP A 395 -19.07 33.28 -18.67
CA ASP A 395 -19.40 34.68 -18.40
C ASP A 395 -18.17 35.54 -18.03
N SER A 396 -16.96 35.11 -18.38
CA SER A 396 -15.75 35.90 -18.15
C SER A 396 -14.93 36.11 -19.42
N THR A 397 -14.08 37.14 -19.40
CA THR A 397 -13.19 37.49 -20.50
C THR A 397 -11.85 36.77 -20.37
N HIS A 398 -11.14 36.61 -21.49
CA HIS A 398 -9.77 36.10 -21.47
C HIS A 398 -8.84 37.08 -20.75
N PRO A 399 -7.93 36.59 -19.89
CA PRO A 399 -6.97 37.46 -19.21
C PRO A 399 -6.01 38.11 -20.21
N GLU A 400 -5.75 39.41 -20.00
CA GLU A 400 -4.80 40.17 -20.80
C GLU A 400 -3.35 39.80 -20.43
N LEU A 401 -2.48 39.74 -21.44
CA LEU A 401 -1.06 39.51 -21.23
C LEU A 401 -0.44 40.72 -20.53
N LYS A 402 0.13 40.47 -19.35
CA LYS A 402 0.84 41.49 -18.56
C LYS A 402 2.13 41.95 -19.24
N ALA A 403 2.63 43.10 -18.79
CA ALA A 403 3.93 43.60 -19.22
C ALA A 403 5.07 42.65 -18.79
N ARG A 404 6.21 42.73 -19.48
CA ARG A 404 7.36 41.83 -19.29
C ARG A 404 7.89 41.85 -17.84
N GLU A 405 7.85 43.02 -17.22
CA GLU A 405 8.35 43.30 -15.88
C GLU A 405 7.53 42.62 -14.78
N GLU A 406 6.29 42.23 -15.07
CA GLU A 406 5.43 41.50 -14.14
C GLU A 406 5.70 39.99 -14.13
N TYR A 407 6.44 39.48 -15.11
CA TYR A 407 6.81 38.07 -15.16
C TYR A 407 8.20 37.82 -14.56
N PRO A 408 8.40 36.69 -13.88
CA PRO A 408 9.71 36.34 -13.35
C PRO A 408 10.77 36.19 -14.45
N GLU A 409 11.99 36.67 -14.18
CA GLU A 409 13.13 36.61 -15.12
C GLU A 409 13.41 35.20 -15.67
N TRP A 410 13.21 34.16 -14.86
CA TRP A 410 13.47 32.78 -15.29
C TRP A 410 12.61 32.36 -16.50
N LEU A 411 11.44 32.97 -16.71
CA LEU A 411 10.54 32.67 -17.82
C LEU A 411 11.21 32.92 -19.18
N TYR A 412 12.04 33.98 -19.25
CA TYR A 412 12.71 34.40 -20.48
C TYR A 412 13.96 33.57 -20.79
N THR A 413 14.52 32.91 -19.77
CA THR A 413 15.69 32.02 -19.91
C THR A 413 15.33 30.57 -20.29
N LEU A 414 14.03 30.26 -20.40
CA LEU A 414 13.56 28.88 -20.58
C LEU A 414 13.93 28.30 -21.96
N LEU A 415 13.97 29.17 -22.98
CA LEU A 415 14.28 28.81 -24.37
C LEU A 415 15.77 28.85 -24.69
N ASP A 416 16.60 29.30 -23.73
CA ASP A 416 18.04 29.37 -23.94
C ASP A 416 18.59 27.96 -24.22
N PRO A 417 19.42 27.80 -25.28
CA PRO A 417 19.91 26.50 -25.69
C PRO A 417 20.80 25.93 -24.60
N LYS A 418 20.34 24.84 -23.97
CA LYS A 418 21.10 24.14 -22.93
C LYS A 418 22.17 23.25 -23.55
N PRO A 419 23.32 23.04 -22.88
CA PRO A 419 24.45 22.27 -23.41
C PRO A 419 24.04 20.91 -23.98
N THR A 420 24.65 20.53 -25.10
CA THR A 420 24.41 19.23 -25.74
C THR A 420 25.15 18.11 -25.00
N LEU A 421 24.78 16.85 -25.26
CA LEU A 421 25.45 15.70 -24.64
C LEU A 421 26.96 15.69 -24.97
N GLY A 422 27.33 15.95 -26.22
CA GLY A 422 28.74 15.94 -26.64
C GLY A 422 29.58 17.07 -26.04
N GLU A 423 28.99 18.22 -25.75
CA GLU A 423 29.67 19.32 -25.03
C GLU A 423 29.90 18.97 -23.55
N LEU A 424 28.92 18.30 -22.92
CA LEU A 424 29.02 17.87 -21.53
C LEU A 424 29.98 16.69 -21.36
N GLU A 425 30.01 15.74 -22.30
CA GLU A 425 30.95 14.62 -22.32
C GLU A 425 32.39 15.09 -22.51
N ARG A 426 32.64 16.08 -23.38
CA ARG A 426 33.97 16.67 -23.58
C ARG A 426 34.54 17.35 -22.34
N LYS A 427 33.67 17.98 -21.53
CA LYS A 427 34.09 18.57 -20.25
C LYS A 427 34.39 17.49 -19.22
N GLY A 428 33.68 16.35 -19.25
CA GLY A 428 33.82 15.27 -18.29
C GLY A 428 33.07 15.57 -16.99
N TYR A 429 32.58 14.52 -16.32
CA TYR A 429 31.66 14.65 -15.17
C TYR A 429 32.27 15.46 -14.01
N ASP A 430 33.55 15.25 -13.73
CA ASP A 430 34.23 15.86 -12.59
C ASP A 430 34.55 17.34 -12.82
N ASN A 431 34.69 17.78 -14.07
CA ASN A 431 35.02 19.18 -14.41
C ASN A 431 33.78 20.05 -14.67
N LEU A 432 32.57 19.52 -14.48
CA LEU A 432 31.34 20.30 -14.56
C LEU A 432 31.13 21.06 -13.24
N GLU A 433 31.15 22.39 -13.28
CA GLU A 433 30.99 23.22 -12.08
C GLU A 433 29.55 23.26 -11.57
N SER A 434 28.56 23.20 -12.47
CA SER A 434 27.15 23.27 -12.10
C SER A 434 26.51 21.90 -11.87
N MET A 435 25.80 21.75 -10.76
CA MET A 435 24.97 20.57 -10.47
C MET A 435 23.85 20.35 -11.51
N THR A 436 23.37 21.41 -12.17
CA THR A 436 22.38 21.29 -13.24
C THR A 436 22.95 20.58 -14.45
N ASP A 437 24.22 20.82 -14.76
CA ASP A 437 24.91 20.27 -15.91
C ASP A 437 25.29 18.81 -15.69
N LYS A 438 25.71 18.46 -14.46
CA LYS A 438 25.92 17.05 -14.05
C LYS A 438 24.64 16.23 -14.17
N ARG A 439 23.51 16.75 -13.66
CA ARG A 439 22.19 16.09 -13.78
C ARG A 439 21.76 15.97 -15.25
N ARG A 440 22.02 17.00 -16.07
CA ARG A 440 21.70 17.00 -17.49
C ARG A 440 22.52 15.97 -18.27
N LEU A 441 23.82 15.87 -17.99
CA LEU A 441 24.71 14.86 -18.59
C LEU A 441 24.17 13.45 -18.32
N ILE A 442 23.88 13.13 -17.06
CA ILE A 442 23.29 11.84 -16.67
C ILE A 442 21.96 11.58 -17.39
N LYS A 443 21.06 12.56 -17.42
CA LYS A 443 19.75 12.41 -18.07
C LYS A 443 19.88 12.16 -19.57
N LEU A 444 20.80 12.86 -20.24
CA LEU A 444 21.03 12.70 -21.67
C LEU A 444 21.75 11.39 -22.01
N SER A 445 22.69 10.93 -21.17
CA SER A 445 23.36 9.65 -21.35
C SER A 445 22.38 8.48 -21.21
N TYR A 446 21.52 8.50 -20.19
CA TYR A 446 20.45 7.51 -20.05
C TYR A 446 19.48 7.54 -21.23
N ARG A 447 19.09 8.73 -21.71
CA ARG A 447 18.21 8.84 -22.88
C ARG A 447 18.85 8.26 -24.14
N LYS A 448 20.16 8.42 -24.34
CA LYS A 448 20.91 7.82 -25.45
C LYS A 448 20.93 6.29 -25.32
N ALA A 449 21.27 5.76 -24.16
CA ALA A 449 21.28 4.32 -23.89
C ALA A 449 19.89 3.67 -24.11
N ILE A 450 18.81 4.34 -23.70
CA ILE A 450 17.44 3.86 -23.94
C ILE A 450 17.13 3.84 -25.44
N LYS A 451 17.50 4.87 -26.19
CA LYS A 451 17.32 4.90 -27.64
C LYS A 451 18.08 3.76 -28.34
N GLU A 452 19.35 3.56 -28.00
CA GLU A 452 20.16 2.45 -28.54
C GLU A 452 19.57 1.07 -28.20
N LYS A 453 19.03 0.91 -26.99
CA LYS A 453 18.33 -0.32 -26.58
C LYS A 453 17.02 -0.53 -27.33
N ASN A 454 16.28 0.54 -27.63
CA ASN A 454 15.05 0.45 -28.43
C ASN A 454 15.37 0.16 -29.90
N ASP A 455 16.39 0.80 -30.46
CA ASP A 455 16.82 0.60 -31.85
C ASP A 455 17.33 -0.84 -32.06
N SER A 456 18.11 -1.39 -31.12
CA SER A 456 18.57 -2.79 -31.17
C SER A 456 17.44 -3.80 -30.99
N LYS A 457 16.40 -3.47 -30.22
CA LYS A 457 15.18 -4.29 -30.10
C LYS A 457 14.28 -4.22 -31.32
N SER A 458 14.25 -3.11 -32.05
CA SER A 458 13.42 -2.95 -33.26
C SER A 458 13.96 -3.67 -34.50
N LYS A 459 15.25 -4.04 -34.47
CA LYS A 459 15.93 -4.77 -35.54
C LYS A 459 15.96 -6.30 -35.32
N LYS A 460 15.39 -6.78 -34.21
CA LYS A 460 15.08 -8.19 -33.96
C LYS A 460 13.59 -8.39 -34.14
#